data_AF-A0A5C5B8F1-F1
#
_entry.id   AF-A0A5C5B8F1-F1
#
_cell.length_a   1.000
_cell.length_b   1.000
_cell.length_c   1.000
_cell.angle_alpha   90.00
_cell.angle_beta   90.00
_cell.angle_gamma   90.00
#
_symmetry.space_group_name_H-M   'P 1'
#
loop_
_entity.id
_entity.type
_entity.pdbx_description
1 polymer ?
#
loop_
_entity_poly.entity_id
_entity_poly.type
_entity_poly.pdbx_seq_one_letter_code
_entity_poly.pdbx_strand_id
1 'polypeptide(L)'
;MLADVGVAEDGAADGGALGRGIELWCAAVPFSDSPYAQGGPDQVVLGLRSSDGVDTEVARVDGRLLSTEVAGGFTGRMIGTRASGRAAPLTLTRFAYAPGSD
;
A
#
# COMPACT_ATOMS: atom_id res chain seq x y z
N MET A 1 4.54 -9.57 -0.28
CA MET A 1 3.39 -8.83 -0.85
C MET A 1 3.86 -7.42 -1.10
N LEU A 2 4.19 -7.03 -2.33
CA LEU A 2 4.46 -5.63 -2.70
C LEU A 2 3.39 -5.23 -3.71
N ALA A 3 2.58 -4.22 -3.38
CA ALA A 3 1.71 -3.56 -4.35
C ALA A 3 2.35 -2.25 -4.82
N ASP A 4 2.20 -1.91 -6.10
CA ASP A 4 2.64 -0.64 -6.69
C ASP A 4 1.39 -0.03 -7.35
N VAL A 5 1.03 1.19 -6.93
CA VAL A 5 -0.15 1.91 -7.40
C VAL A 5 0.30 3.23 -8.02
N GLY A 6 0.28 3.32 -9.35
CA GLY A 6 0.57 4.54 -10.09
C GLY A 6 -0.70 5.36 -10.34
N VAL A 7 -0.74 6.61 -9.85
CA VAL A 7 -1.84 7.55 -10.12
C VAL A 7 -1.41 8.57 -11.18
N ALA A 8 -2.20 8.71 -12.24
CA ALA A 8 -2.08 9.79 -13.22
C ALA A 8 -3.38 10.61 -13.25
N GLU A 9 -3.27 11.93 -13.39
CA GLU A 9 -4.41 12.81 -13.65
C GLU A 9 -4.59 12.91 -15.17
N ASP A 10 -5.81 12.67 -15.69
CA ASP A 10 -6.09 12.88 -17.11
C ASP A 10 -6.49 14.34 -17.35
N GLY A 11 -5.61 15.09 -18.01
CA GLY A 11 -5.82 16.46 -18.42
C GLY A 11 -5.52 16.62 -19.90
N ALA A 12 -6.57 16.70 -20.72
CA ALA A 12 -6.45 17.13 -22.10
C ALA A 12 -6.23 18.65 -22.19
N ALA A 13 -5.22 19.01 -23.00
CA ALA A 13 -4.88 20.31 -23.58
C ALA A 13 -4.07 21.31 -22.72
N ASP A 14 -2.95 21.69 -23.35
CA ASP A 14 -1.95 22.72 -23.06
C ASP A 14 -0.91 22.48 -21.95
N GLY A 15 0.34 22.43 -22.41
CA GLY A 15 1.51 22.04 -21.64
C GLY A 15 1.84 22.99 -20.50
N GLY A 16 2.11 22.41 -19.33
CA GLY A 16 2.59 23.19 -18.20
C GLY A 16 2.43 22.56 -16.81
N ALA A 17 2.51 21.23 -16.67
CA ALA A 17 2.94 20.52 -15.46
C ALA A 17 2.67 19.03 -15.68
N LEU A 18 3.71 18.21 -15.85
CA LEU A 18 3.55 16.76 -15.71
C LEU A 18 3.15 16.50 -14.25
N GLY A 19 1.86 16.26 -14.03
CA GLY A 19 1.30 15.91 -12.73
C GLY A 19 2.11 14.75 -12.15
N ARG A 20 2.73 14.99 -11.01
CA ARG A 20 3.73 14.10 -10.40
C ARG A 20 3.02 12.81 -10.02
N GLY A 21 3.24 11.76 -10.80
CA GLY A 21 2.75 10.42 -10.46
C GLY A 21 3.33 10.02 -9.12
N ILE A 22 2.48 9.48 -8.25
CA ILE A 22 2.90 8.92 -6.97
C ILE A 22 2.72 7.42 -7.02
N GLU A 23 3.71 6.69 -6.52
CA GLU A 23 3.64 5.25 -6.35
C GLU A 23 3.31 4.96 -4.88
N LEU A 24 2.25 4.21 -4.63
CA LEU A 24 1.94 3.69 -3.30
C LEU A 24 2.44 2.27 -3.19
N TRP A 25 3.01 1.92 -2.04
CA TRP A 25 3.38 0.55 -1.73
C TRP A 25 2.84 0.05 -0.39
N CYS A 26 2.63 -1.26 -0.34
CA CYS A 26 2.23 -1.99 0.85
C CYS A 26 3.03 -3.28 0.94
N ALA A 27 3.59 -3.57 2.11
CA ALA A 27 4.40 -4.75 2.41
C ALA A 27 3.92 -5.48 3.66
N ALA A 28 3.75 -6.80 3.56
CA ALA A 28 3.71 -7.67 4.73
C ALA A 28 5.15 -8.09 5.04
N VAL A 29 5.64 -7.76 6.24
CA VAL A 29 6.99 -8.09 6.71
C VAL A 29 6.92 -8.91 8.00
N PRO A 30 7.83 -9.87 8.22
CA PRO A 30 7.88 -10.61 9.47
C PRO A 30 8.00 -9.67 10.67
N PHE A 31 7.36 -10.06 11.78
CA PHE A 31 7.51 -9.36 13.03
C PHE A 31 8.96 -9.53 13.54
N SER A 32 9.74 -8.45 13.59
CA SER A 32 11.14 -8.49 14.03
C SER A 32 11.24 -8.28 15.54
N ASP A 33 11.57 -9.37 16.23
CA ASP A 33 12.06 -9.57 17.60
C ASP A 33 11.79 -8.55 18.71
N SER A 34 10.93 -8.97 19.64
CA SER A 34 11.25 -8.89 21.08
C SER A 34 11.20 -10.31 21.64
N PRO A 35 12.19 -10.77 22.44
CA PRO A 35 12.19 -12.11 23.04
C PRO A 35 11.02 -12.33 24.03
N TYR A 36 10.26 -11.27 24.34
CA TYR A 36 9.08 -11.30 25.19
C TYR A 36 7.77 -11.05 24.43
N ALA A 37 7.84 -10.68 23.15
CA ALA A 37 6.66 -10.55 22.31
C ALA A 37 6.39 -11.90 21.66
N GLN A 38 5.23 -12.50 21.94
CA GLN A 38 4.65 -13.51 21.05
C GLN A 38 4.42 -12.80 19.72
N GLY A 39 5.39 -12.90 18.81
CA GLY A 39 5.41 -12.15 17.55
C GLY A 39 4.11 -12.34 16.80
N GLY A 40 3.51 -11.24 16.35
CA GLY A 40 2.39 -11.31 15.42
C GLY A 40 2.81 -12.03 14.13
N PRO A 41 1.86 -12.52 13.32
CA PRO A 41 2.19 -13.25 12.09
C PRO A 41 3.02 -12.39 11.13
N ASP A 42 2.72 -11.09 11.07
CA ASP A 42 3.45 -10.09 10.32
C ASP A 42 3.15 -8.66 10.83
N GLN A 43 3.85 -7.69 10.25
CA GLN A 43 3.51 -6.28 10.27
C GLN A 43 3.15 -5.85 8.84
N VAL A 44 2.09 -5.07 8.70
CA VAL A 44 1.71 -4.45 7.43
C VAL A 44 2.27 -3.04 7.39
N VAL A 45 3.18 -2.80 6.45
CA VAL A 45 3.87 -1.53 6.23
C VAL A 45 3.29 -0.87 4.99
N LEU A 46 3.00 0.42 5.09
CA LEU A 46 2.49 1.24 4.00
C LEU A 46 3.52 2.33 3.71
N GLY A 47 3.68 2.68 2.44
CA GLY A 47 4.56 3.77 2.06
C GLY A 47 4.27 4.37 0.69
N LEU A 48 5.05 5.39 0.40
CA LEU A 48 5.04 6.16 -0.84
C LEU A 48 6.42 6.01 -1.47
N ARG A 49 6.48 5.88 -2.80
CA ARG A 49 7.73 6.02 -3.55
C ARG A 49 7.68 7.34 -4.33
N SER A 50 8.69 8.17 -4.08
CA SER A 50 8.88 9.44 -4.77
C SER A 50 9.39 9.21 -6.20
N SER A 51 9.26 10.22 -7.06
CA SER A 51 9.73 10.18 -8.45
C SER A 51 11.24 9.95 -8.60
N ASP A 52 12.02 10.18 -7.54
CA ASP A 52 13.45 9.88 -7.45
C ASP A 52 13.75 8.45 -6.99
N GLY A 53 12.71 7.63 -6.78
CA GLY A 53 12.83 6.23 -6.37
C GLY A 53 12.98 6.02 -4.86
N VAL A 54 12.90 7.08 -4.04
CA VAL A 54 13.04 6.97 -2.59
C VAL A 54 11.74 6.49 -1.94
N ASP A 55 11.82 5.40 -1.17
CA ASP A 55 10.72 4.88 -0.36
C ASP A 55 10.60 5.61 0.97
N THR A 56 9.39 6.05 1.29
CA THR A 56 9.03 6.61 2.59
C THR A 56 7.92 5.79 3.22
N GLU A 57 8.23 5.12 4.35
CA GLU A 57 7.22 4.49 5.20
C GLU A 57 6.31 5.55 5.81
N VAL A 58 4.99 5.35 5.70
CA VAL A 58 3.99 6.26 6.25
C VAL A 58 3.24 5.63 7.43
N ALA A 59 3.16 4.30 7.48
CA ALA A 59 2.50 3.59 8.56
C ALA A 59 2.99 2.15 8.69
N ARG A 60 2.88 1.64 9.91
CA ARG A 60 3.13 0.24 10.27
C ARG A 60 2.04 -0.24 11.21
N VAL A 61 1.40 -1.33 10.83
CA VAL A 61 0.23 -1.88 11.52
C VAL A 61 0.55 -3.31 11.94
N ASP A 62 0.18 -3.67 13.18
CA ASP A 62 0.25 -5.05 13.65
C ASP A 62 -0.74 -5.92 12.85
N GLY A 63 -0.24 -6.91 12.12
CA GLY A 63 -1.07 -7.76 11.25
C GLY A 63 -2.15 -8.53 11.99
N ARG A 64 -1.99 -8.76 13.31
CA ARG A 64 -3.02 -9.39 14.15
C ARG A 64 -4.32 -8.60 14.15
N LEU A 65 -4.25 -7.28 14.04
CA LEU A 65 -5.44 -6.41 14.02
C LEU A 65 -6.24 -6.53 12.71
N LEU A 66 -5.68 -7.16 11.69
CA LEU A 66 -6.31 -7.40 10.39
C LEU A 66 -6.72 -8.88 10.20
N SER A 67 -6.63 -9.67 11.28
CA SER A 67 -7.00 -11.09 11.29
C SER A 67 -8.51 -11.28 11.41
N THR A 68 -9.01 -12.46 11.02
CA THR A 68 -10.41 -12.83 11.22
C THR A 68 -10.76 -13.06 12.69
N GLU A 69 -9.78 -13.40 13.52
CA GLU A 69 -9.92 -13.60 14.95
C GLU A 69 -10.24 -12.29 15.68
N VAL A 70 -9.70 -11.17 15.19
CA VAL A 70 -9.92 -9.84 15.77
C VAL A 70 -11.00 -9.06 15.01
N ALA A 71 -10.95 -9.02 13.68
CA ALA A 71 -11.90 -8.26 12.87
C ALA A 71 -13.27 -8.98 12.73
N GLY A 72 -13.32 -10.29 12.99
CA GLY A 72 -14.49 -11.13 12.77
C GLY A 72 -14.72 -11.46 11.29
N GLY A 73 -15.64 -12.39 11.02
CA GLY A 73 -16.04 -12.80 9.67
C GLY A 73 -15.23 -13.95 9.08
N PHE A 74 -15.37 -14.16 7.77
CA PHE A 74 -14.81 -15.33 7.05
C PHE A 74 -13.93 -14.94 5.85
N THR A 75 -13.61 -13.65 5.70
CA THR A 75 -12.80 -13.15 4.58
C THR A 75 -11.36 -12.95 5.00
N GLY A 76 -10.42 -13.36 4.15
CA GLY A 76 -9.01 -13.03 4.32
C GLY A 76 -8.70 -11.56 4.03
N ARG A 77 -7.43 -11.17 4.22
CA ARG A 77 -6.94 -9.83 3.89
C ARG A 77 -7.00 -9.58 2.39
N MET A 78 -7.40 -8.37 2.02
CA MET A 78 -7.46 -7.87 0.64
C MET A 78 -6.60 -6.61 0.54
N ILE A 79 -5.91 -6.46 -0.59
CA ILE A 79 -5.31 -5.18 -0.99
C ILE A 79 -6.02 -4.70 -2.24
N GLY A 80 -6.39 -3.42 -2.25
CA GLY A 80 -7.04 -2.80 -3.40
C GLY A 80 -6.91 -1.29 -3.35
N THR A 81 -7.22 -0.66 -4.48
CA THR A 81 -7.19 0.79 -4.66
C THR A 81 -8.59 1.35 -4.60
N ARG A 82 -8.77 2.47 -3.91
CA ARG A 82 -10.05 3.18 -3.86
C ARG A 82 -9.83 4.67 -3.97
N ALA A 83 -10.50 5.30 -4.94
CA ALA A 83 -10.72 6.74 -4.92
C ALA A 83 -11.89 7.07 -3.99
N SER A 84 -11.72 8.05 -3.10
CA SER A 84 -12.77 8.50 -2.18
C SER A 84 -12.80 10.02 -2.10
N GLY A 85 -13.98 10.58 -1.83
CA GLY A 85 -14.20 12.03 -1.74
C GLY A 85 -14.61 12.67 -3.08
N ARG A 86 -14.59 14.01 -3.11
CA ARG A 86 -14.86 14.84 -4.30
C ARG A 86 -13.55 15.29 -4.99
N ALA A 87 -12.57 14.40 -5.05
CA ALA A 87 -11.33 14.69 -5.75
C ALA A 87 -11.55 14.72 -7.27
N ALA A 88 -10.60 15.29 -7.99
CA ALA A 88 -10.51 15.15 -9.44
C ALA A 88 -10.44 13.65 -9.84
N PRO A 89 -10.78 13.30 -11.09
CA PRO A 89 -10.64 11.94 -11.59
C PRO A 89 -9.20 11.44 -11.46
N LEU A 90 -9.03 10.24 -10.89
CA LEU A 90 -7.74 9.56 -10.76
C LEU A 90 -7.66 8.41 -11.76
N THR A 91 -6.56 8.30 -12.48
CA THR A 91 -6.25 7.14 -13.33
C THR A 91 -5.27 6.23 -12.62
N LEU A 92 -5.67 4.98 -12.39
CA LEU A 92 -4.75 3.92 -11.97
C LEU A 92 -4.05 3.36 -13.21
N THR A 93 -2.76 3.60 -13.35
CA THR A 93 -1.98 3.15 -14.52
C THR A 93 -1.37 1.77 -14.33
N ARG A 94 -1.07 1.38 -13.09
CA ARG A 94 -0.45 0.10 -12.76
C ARG A 94 -0.89 -0.40 -11.38
N PHE A 95 -1.12 -1.71 -11.30
CA PHE A 95 -1.23 -2.46 -10.04
C PHE A 95 -0.33 -3.69 -10.14
N ALA A 96 0.78 -3.71 -9.40
CA ALA A 96 1.65 -4.89 -9.31
C ALA A 96 1.33 -5.68 -8.04
N TYR A 97 1.59 -6.99 -8.04
CA TYR A 97 1.58 -7.82 -6.83
C TYR A 97 2.71 -8.85 -6.92
N ALA A 98 3.59 -8.83 -5.93
CA ALA A 98 4.62 -9.86 -5.74
C ALA A 98 4.29 -10.70 -4.49
N PRO A 99 4.08 -12.04 -4.62
CA PRO A 99 3.99 -12.91 -3.46
C PRO A 99 5.32 -12.89 -2.68
N GLY A 100 5.28 -13.19 -1.37
CA GLY A 100 6.51 -13.45 -0.64
C GLY A 100 7.21 -14.67 -1.24
N SER A 101 8.52 -14.59 -1.45
CA SER A 101 9.34 -15.79 -1.66
C SER A 101 9.41 -16.55 -0.33
N ASP A 102 9.14 -17.85 -0.34
CA ASP A 102 9.45 -18.75 0.79
C ASP A 102 10.95 -18.71 1.13
#